data_AF-A0A1B7M1D4-F1
#
_entry.id   AF-A0A1B7M1D4-F1
#
_cell.length_a   1.000
_cell.length_b   1.000
_cell.length_c   1.000
_cell.angle_alpha   90.00
_cell.angle_beta   90.00
_cell.angle_gamma   90.00
#
_symmetry.space_group_name_H-M   'P 1'
#
loop_
_entity.id
_entity.type
_entity.pdbx_description
1 polymer ?
#
loop_
_entity_poly.entity_id
_entity_poly.type
_entity_poly.pdbx_seq_one_letter_code
_entity_poly.pdbx_strand_id
1 'polypeptide(L)'
;MSNTETPAFESREIDVRAVPPPQRHHLVFDAYAQLAVGESLTVINDHEPRGLKDEFDREFAGSFSWDPLPQVAQEYRVRITKRASTALPRVVADTTALLADTDPTTGGSIWQLEPGARDLDSNIIALPADDEIGLHIGPNLDVLVLVLQGSGQLQTELNVIELQQGALVWLPRNAQRRFIAGPEGIRYLTIHHRKPTLNITAAPERND
;
A
#
# COMPACT_ATOMS: atom_id res chain seq x y z
N MET A 1 2.37 -29.88 38.68
CA MET A 1 1.58 -29.11 37.70
C MET A 1 2.26 -27.76 37.60
N SER A 2 3.07 -27.55 36.56
CA SER A 2 3.79 -26.29 36.38
C SER A 2 2.84 -25.28 35.75
N ASN A 3 2.43 -24.27 36.51
CA ASN A 3 1.81 -23.07 35.96
C ASN A 3 2.90 -22.30 35.23
N THR A 4 2.85 -22.32 33.90
CA THR A 4 3.60 -21.38 33.08
C THR A 4 2.83 -20.05 33.12
N GLU A 5 3.15 -19.19 34.07
CA GLU A 5 2.73 -17.78 34.01
C GLU A 5 3.44 -17.14 32.82
N THR A 6 2.68 -16.90 31.75
CA THR A 6 3.09 -15.97 30.69
C THR A 6 3.39 -14.63 31.35
N PRO A 7 4.59 -14.04 31.17
CA PRO A 7 4.89 -12.74 31.77
C PRO A 7 3.84 -11.73 31.28
N ALA A 8 3.22 -11.02 32.22
CA ALA A 8 2.32 -9.92 31.92
C ALA A 8 3.14 -8.78 31.31
N PHE A 9 3.30 -8.77 29.99
CA PHE A 9 3.88 -7.65 29.27
C PHE A 9 3.03 -6.41 29.58
N GLU A 10 3.68 -5.35 30.06
CA GLU A 10 3.02 -4.09 30.41
C GLU A 10 2.24 -3.57 29.19
N SER A 11 0.92 -3.62 29.27
CA SER A 11 0.05 -3.04 28.24
C SER A 11 0.15 -1.53 28.35
N ARG A 12 0.86 -0.89 27.41
CA ARG A 12 0.87 0.58 27.29
C ARG A 12 -0.54 1.05 26.96
N GLU A 13 -0.98 2.19 27.48
CA GLU A 13 -2.30 2.76 27.19
C GLU A 13 -2.14 4.14 26.55
N ILE A 14 -2.88 4.39 25.47
CA ILE A 14 -2.93 5.68 24.79
C ILE A 14 -4.39 6.09 24.63
N ASP A 15 -4.72 7.25 25.18
CA ASP A 15 -6.01 7.91 24.97
C ASP A 15 -5.90 8.93 23.85
N VAL A 16 -6.58 8.67 22.73
CA VAL A 16 -6.55 9.55 21.55
C VAL A 16 -7.71 10.54 21.51
N ARG A 17 -8.61 10.55 22.50
CA ARG A 17 -9.80 11.42 22.52
C ARG A 17 -9.41 12.91 22.54
N ALA A 18 -8.37 13.24 23.29
CA ALA A 18 -7.82 14.60 23.38
C ALA A 18 -6.84 14.95 22.24
N VAL A 19 -6.49 13.99 21.39
CA VAL A 19 -5.53 14.18 20.28
C VAL A 19 -6.28 14.69 19.04
N PRO A 20 -5.78 15.73 18.34
CA PRO A 20 -6.38 16.21 17.11
C PRO A 20 -6.56 15.09 16.08
N PRO A 21 -7.71 14.98 15.38
CA PRO A 21 -7.99 13.85 14.48
C PRO A 21 -6.87 13.51 13.48
N PRO A 22 -6.19 14.48 12.81
CA PRO A 22 -5.11 14.17 11.87
C PRO A 22 -3.87 13.53 12.51
N GLN A 23 -3.71 13.65 13.83
CA GLN A 23 -2.53 13.17 14.56
C GLN A 23 -2.76 11.83 15.27
N ARG A 24 -4.04 11.44 15.45
CA ARG A 24 -4.43 10.26 16.26
C ARG A 24 -3.75 8.98 15.76
N HIS A 25 -3.86 8.70 14.47
CA HIS A 25 -3.31 7.46 13.90
C HIS A 25 -1.79 7.46 14.00
N HIS A 26 -1.12 8.56 13.59
CA HIS A 26 0.33 8.69 13.68
C HIS A 26 0.87 8.33 15.08
N LEU A 27 0.27 8.90 16.13
CA LEU A 27 0.63 8.59 17.52
C LEU A 27 0.51 7.10 17.85
N VAL A 28 -0.57 6.45 17.41
CA VAL A 28 -0.78 5.02 17.63
C VAL A 28 0.24 4.17 16.86
N PHE A 29 0.52 4.50 15.61
CA PHE A 29 1.51 3.80 14.78
C PHE A 29 2.92 3.93 15.35
N ASP A 30 3.32 5.11 15.83
CA ASP A 30 4.60 5.33 16.48
C ASP A 30 4.74 4.49 17.75
N ALA A 31 3.70 4.47 18.59
CA ALA A 31 3.69 3.67 19.81
C ALA A 31 3.73 2.17 19.50
N TYR A 32 3.00 1.71 18.49
CA TYR A 32 2.99 0.32 18.03
C TYR A 32 4.36 -0.11 17.46
N ALA A 33 5.03 0.77 16.71
CA ALA A 33 6.35 0.47 16.15
C ALA A 33 7.38 0.14 17.24
N GLN A 34 7.28 0.79 18.40
CA GLN A 34 8.17 0.61 19.55
C GLN A 34 7.91 -0.67 20.37
N LEU A 35 6.82 -1.39 20.11
CA LEU A 35 6.54 -2.64 20.81
C LEU A 35 7.53 -3.74 20.40
N ALA A 36 7.94 -4.56 21.36
CA ALA A 36 8.51 -5.87 21.08
C ALA A 36 7.41 -6.85 20.65
N VAL A 37 7.80 -7.96 20.00
CA VAL A 37 6.85 -9.03 19.66
C VAL A 37 6.30 -9.63 20.95
N GLY A 38 4.97 -9.73 21.04
CA GLY A 38 4.24 -10.17 22.22
C GLY A 38 3.73 -9.03 23.12
N GLU A 39 4.29 -7.82 22.98
CA GLU A 39 3.81 -6.66 23.73
C GLU A 39 2.52 -6.09 23.12
N SER A 40 1.80 -5.33 23.95
CA SER A 40 0.47 -4.80 23.63
C SER A 40 0.36 -3.31 23.91
N LEU A 41 -0.45 -2.65 23.09
CA LEU A 41 -0.91 -1.27 23.24
C LEU A 41 -2.44 -1.26 23.36
N THR A 42 -2.99 -0.61 24.37
CA THR A 42 -4.43 -0.35 24.50
C THR A 42 -4.72 1.07 24.02
N VAL A 43 -5.58 1.20 23.00
CA VAL A 43 -6.00 2.50 22.46
C VAL A 43 -7.40 2.81 22.95
N ILE A 44 -7.61 4.01 23.49
CA ILE A 44 -8.91 4.53 23.92
C ILE A 44 -9.37 5.61 22.94
N ASN A 45 -10.57 5.45 22.39
CA ASN A 45 -11.15 6.35 21.40
C ASN A 45 -12.58 6.76 21.77
N ASP A 46 -13.03 7.90 21.22
CA ASP A 46 -14.37 8.47 21.42
C ASP A 46 -15.44 7.77 20.56
N HIS A 47 -15.03 6.95 19.59
CA HIS A 47 -15.88 6.14 18.73
C HIS A 47 -15.17 4.82 18.36
N GLU A 48 -15.90 3.91 17.72
CA GLU A 48 -15.31 2.67 17.20
C GLU A 48 -14.17 2.98 16.21
N PRO A 49 -12.92 2.51 16.46
CA PRO A 49 -11.75 2.89 15.67
C PRO A 49 -11.64 2.11 14.35
N ARG A 50 -12.70 2.09 13.53
CA ARG A 50 -12.74 1.35 12.24
C ARG A 50 -11.66 1.82 11.27
N GLY A 51 -11.52 3.14 11.08
CA GLY A 51 -10.50 3.68 10.17
C GLY A 51 -9.06 3.35 10.60
N LEU A 52 -8.80 3.34 11.91
CA LEU A 52 -7.52 2.90 12.46
C LEU A 52 -7.29 1.40 12.19
N LYS A 53 -8.33 0.56 12.40
CA LYS A 53 -8.25 -0.87 12.09
C LYS A 53 -7.93 -1.12 10.63
N ASP A 54 -8.62 -0.43 9.72
CA ASP A 54 -8.41 -0.60 8.27
C ASP A 54 -6.97 -0.22 7.88
N GLU A 55 -6.40 0.82 8.49
CA GLU A 55 -4.99 1.19 8.27
C GLU A 55 -4.02 0.14 8.82
N PHE A 56 -4.28 -0.41 10.01
CA PHE A 56 -3.52 -1.52 10.55
C PHE A 56 -3.60 -2.77 9.66
N ASP A 57 -4.77 -3.11 9.13
CA ASP A 57 -4.93 -4.23 8.20
C ASP A 57 -4.13 -4.02 6.91
N ARG A 58 -4.11 -2.79 6.36
CA ARG A 58 -3.29 -2.48 5.17
C ARG A 58 -1.79 -2.58 5.44
N GLU A 59 -1.30 -1.99 6.53
CA GLU A 59 0.14 -1.92 6.83
C GLU A 59 0.70 -3.23 7.41
N PHE A 60 -0.07 -3.91 8.26
CA PHE A 60 0.41 -4.95 9.14
C PHE A 60 -0.39 -6.25 9.05
N ALA A 61 -1.16 -6.48 7.97
CA ALA A 61 -1.94 -7.72 7.75
C ALA A 61 -1.25 -8.98 8.30
N GLY A 62 -1.92 -9.66 9.24
CA GLY A 62 -1.45 -10.90 9.85
C GLY A 62 -0.33 -10.77 10.89
N SER A 63 0.29 -9.59 11.04
CA SER A 63 1.40 -9.33 11.98
C SER A 63 0.98 -8.70 13.32
N PHE A 64 -0.33 -8.51 13.54
CA PHE A 64 -0.90 -8.00 14.79
C PHE A 64 -2.17 -8.77 15.19
N SER A 65 -2.58 -8.67 16.45
CA SER A 65 -3.97 -8.96 16.85
C SER A 65 -4.70 -7.69 17.22
N TRP A 66 -6.01 -7.71 16.98
CA TRP A 66 -6.93 -6.63 17.28
C TRP A 66 -8.02 -7.16 18.21
N ASP A 67 -7.92 -6.82 19.48
CA ASP A 67 -8.72 -7.39 20.55
C ASP A 67 -9.59 -6.29 21.18
N PRO A 68 -10.85 -6.10 20.74
CA PRO A 68 -11.77 -5.15 21.36
C PRO A 68 -11.97 -5.48 22.84
N LEU A 69 -11.93 -4.46 23.69
CA LEU A 69 -12.12 -4.61 25.13
C LEU A 69 -13.53 -4.13 25.53
N PRO A 70 -14.07 -4.57 26.68
CA PRO A 70 -15.36 -4.09 27.18
C PRO A 70 -15.41 -2.56 27.28
N GLN A 71 -16.49 -1.98 26.79
CA GLN A 71 -16.73 -0.55 26.85
C GLN A 71 -16.97 -0.10 28.30
N VAL A 72 -16.25 0.92 28.75
CA VAL A 72 -16.45 1.55 30.06
C VAL A 72 -16.80 3.00 29.81
N ALA A 73 -17.90 3.51 30.39
CA ALA A 73 -18.27 4.93 30.33
C ALA A 73 -18.22 5.57 28.90
N GLN A 74 -18.72 4.85 27.90
CA GLN A 74 -18.72 5.25 26.47
C GLN A 74 -17.34 5.26 25.77
N GLU A 75 -16.31 4.68 26.39
CA GLU A 75 -14.95 4.59 25.83
C GLU A 75 -14.77 3.34 24.96
N TYR A 76 -14.45 3.54 23.69
CA TYR A 76 -14.07 2.43 22.82
C TYR A 76 -12.61 2.08 23.09
N ARG A 77 -12.36 0.85 23.54
CA ARG A 77 -11.03 0.37 23.89
C ARG A 77 -10.67 -0.82 23.02
N VAL A 78 -9.46 -0.80 22.47
CA VAL A 78 -8.91 -1.94 21.74
C VAL A 78 -7.50 -2.23 22.23
N ARG A 79 -7.19 -3.50 22.48
CA ARG A 79 -5.82 -3.97 22.66
C ARG A 79 -5.26 -4.43 21.31
N ILE A 80 -4.14 -3.86 20.94
CA ILE A 80 -3.38 -4.18 19.73
C ILE A 80 -2.10 -4.89 20.18
N THR A 81 -1.92 -6.15 19.81
CA THR A 81 -0.72 -6.93 20.16
C THR A 81 0.18 -7.10 18.95
N LYS A 82 1.47 -6.80 19.07
CA LYS A 82 2.43 -7.05 17.99
C LYS A 82 2.79 -8.53 17.91
N ARG A 83 2.54 -9.18 16.78
CA ARG A 83 2.73 -10.64 16.59
C ARG A 83 3.95 -10.99 15.77
N ALA A 84 4.46 -10.07 14.95
CA ALA A 84 5.70 -10.23 14.22
C ALA A 84 6.55 -8.95 14.27
N SER A 85 7.86 -9.10 14.11
CA SER A 85 8.81 -7.99 14.12
C SER A 85 8.72 -7.12 12.86
N THR A 86 8.20 -7.68 11.77
CA THR A 86 8.00 -7.01 10.48
C THR A 86 6.61 -7.37 9.94
N ALA A 87 6.14 -6.62 8.94
CA ALA A 87 5.02 -7.06 8.13
C ALA A 87 5.33 -8.43 7.50
N LEU A 88 4.31 -9.28 7.36
CA LEU A 88 4.45 -10.62 6.81
C LEU A 88 4.26 -10.62 5.28
N PRO A 89 4.93 -11.52 4.54
CA PRO A 89 4.61 -11.78 3.15
C PRO A 89 3.15 -12.23 3.00
N ARG A 90 2.48 -11.75 1.95
CA ARG A 90 1.08 -12.12 1.64
C ARG A 90 0.78 -11.98 0.16
N VAL A 91 -0.29 -12.63 -0.28
CA VAL A 91 -0.90 -12.37 -1.59
C VAL A 91 -1.59 -11.00 -1.52
N VAL A 92 -1.24 -10.10 -2.42
CA VAL A 92 -1.79 -8.74 -2.50
C VAL A 92 -2.81 -8.55 -3.63
N ALA A 93 -2.85 -9.49 -4.57
CA ALA A 93 -3.83 -9.59 -5.64
C ALA A 93 -3.84 -11.00 -6.22
N ASP A 94 -5.02 -11.49 -6.60
CA ASP A 94 -5.17 -12.52 -7.62
C ASP A 94 -5.42 -11.80 -8.94
N THR A 95 -4.40 -11.74 -9.80
CA THR A 95 -4.51 -11.00 -11.06
C THR A 95 -5.52 -11.63 -12.01
N THR A 96 -5.70 -12.95 -11.99
CA THR A 96 -6.65 -13.60 -12.90
C THR A 96 -8.08 -13.24 -12.51
N ALA A 97 -8.42 -13.32 -11.22
CA ALA A 97 -9.73 -12.92 -10.72
C ALA A 97 -10.00 -11.42 -10.93
N LEU A 98 -9.03 -10.56 -10.56
CA LEU A 98 -9.13 -9.12 -10.74
C LEU A 98 -9.44 -8.74 -12.19
N LEU A 99 -8.72 -9.33 -13.15
CA LEU A 99 -8.89 -9.00 -14.55
C LEU A 99 -10.21 -9.54 -15.13
N ALA A 100 -10.68 -10.69 -14.64
CA ALA A 100 -11.98 -11.24 -15.03
C ALA A 100 -13.15 -10.38 -14.55
N ASP A 101 -13.04 -9.75 -13.37
CA ASP A 101 -14.07 -8.90 -12.78
C ASP A 101 -14.04 -7.46 -13.31
N THR A 102 -12.99 -7.06 -14.03
CA THR A 102 -12.85 -5.68 -14.52
C THR A 102 -13.52 -5.48 -15.88
N ASP A 103 -14.43 -4.51 -15.97
CA ASP A 103 -15.11 -4.14 -17.22
C ASP A 103 -14.06 -3.82 -18.33
N PRO A 104 -14.16 -4.42 -19.54
CA PRO A 104 -13.25 -4.18 -20.66
C PRO A 104 -13.08 -2.71 -21.06
N THR A 105 -14.08 -1.86 -20.78
CA THR A 105 -14.08 -0.42 -21.07
C THR A 105 -13.39 0.41 -19.98
N THR A 106 -13.00 -0.22 -18.86
CA THR A 106 -12.30 0.48 -17.76
C THR A 106 -10.93 0.94 -18.20
N GLY A 107 -10.69 2.25 -18.15
CA GLY A 107 -9.37 2.85 -18.32
C GLY A 107 -8.76 3.35 -17.02
N GLY A 108 -7.43 3.33 -16.94
CA GLY A 108 -6.66 3.85 -15.80
C GLY A 108 -6.13 2.78 -14.85
N SER A 109 -5.82 3.18 -13.62
CA SER A 109 -5.33 2.25 -12.59
C SER A 109 -6.49 1.44 -12.02
N ILE A 110 -6.42 0.12 -12.16
CA ILE A 110 -7.46 -0.82 -11.68
C ILE A 110 -7.04 -1.55 -10.40
N TRP A 111 -5.75 -1.44 -10.03
CA TRP A 111 -5.22 -1.95 -8.78
C TRP A 111 -3.91 -1.23 -8.45
N GLN A 112 -3.66 -1.01 -7.16
CA GLN A 112 -2.43 -0.42 -6.66
C GLN A 112 -1.92 -1.20 -5.44
N LEU A 113 -0.60 -1.31 -5.30
CA LEU A 113 0.02 -1.80 -4.08
C LEU A 113 -0.16 -0.79 -2.94
N GLU A 114 -1.05 -1.10 -2.00
CA GLU A 114 -1.47 -0.16 -0.94
C GLU A 114 -0.48 0.07 0.22
N PRO A 115 0.24 -0.95 0.78
CA PRO A 115 0.96 -0.80 2.05
C PRO A 115 1.94 0.37 2.05
N GLY A 116 1.77 1.31 2.96
CA GLY A 116 2.57 2.52 3.08
C GLY A 116 4.04 2.26 3.37
N ALA A 117 4.39 1.30 4.22
CA ALA A 117 5.78 0.93 4.46
C ALA A 117 6.30 -0.04 3.38
N ARG A 118 6.80 0.50 2.25
CA ARG A 118 7.32 -0.29 1.12
C ARG A 118 8.39 0.46 0.30
N ASP A 119 9.33 -0.29 -0.26
CA ASP A 119 10.36 0.22 -1.18
C ASP A 119 9.95 0.11 -2.67
N LEU A 120 8.97 -0.75 -2.96
CA LEU A 120 8.44 -0.95 -4.31
C LEU A 120 7.12 -0.20 -4.47
N ASP A 121 6.84 0.23 -5.69
CA ASP A 121 5.51 0.68 -6.09
C ASP A 121 5.05 -0.09 -7.32
N SER A 122 3.75 -0.36 -7.37
CA SER A 122 3.17 -1.21 -8.40
C SER A 122 1.71 -0.88 -8.62
N ASN A 123 1.32 -0.88 -9.89
CA ASN A 123 -0.06 -0.69 -10.33
C ASN A 123 -0.36 -1.65 -11.46
N ILE A 124 -1.63 -2.07 -11.57
CA ILE A 124 -2.16 -2.66 -12.78
C ILE A 124 -2.93 -1.57 -13.51
N ILE A 125 -2.50 -1.27 -14.73
CA ILE A 125 -3.10 -0.26 -15.59
C ILE A 125 -3.90 -0.96 -16.67
N ALA A 126 -5.08 -0.42 -16.96
CA ALA A 126 -5.92 -0.82 -18.06
C ALA A 126 -6.00 0.31 -19.10
N LEU A 127 -5.78 -0.05 -20.36
CA LEU A 127 -6.10 0.78 -21.50
C LEU A 127 -7.19 0.06 -22.30
N PRO A 128 -8.37 0.67 -22.48
CA PRO A 128 -9.44 0.13 -23.32
C PRO A 128 -8.99 -0.05 -24.77
N ALA A 129 -9.84 -0.71 -25.56
CA ALA A 129 -9.64 -0.89 -26.99
C ALA A 129 -9.27 0.42 -27.70
N ASP A 130 -8.19 0.38 -28.48
CA ASP A 130 -7.68 1.51 -29.29
C ASP A 130 -7.29 2.79 -28.52
N ASP A 131 -7.30 2.74 -27.18
CA ASP A 131 -6.90 3.88 -26.33
C ASP A 131 -5.38 4.00 -26.25
N GLU A 132 -4.90 5.14 -25.76
CA GLU A 132 -3.47 5.42 -25.67
C GLU A 132 -3.03 6.13 -24.41
N ILE A 133 -1.76 5.89 -24.06
CA ILE A 133 -0.98 6.83 -23.27
C ILE A 133 -0.06 7.54 -24.25
N GLY A 134 -0.41 8.78 -24.57
CA GLY A 134 0.31 9.63 -25.52
C GLY A 134 1.81 9.73 -25.25
N LEU A 135 2.54 10.21 -26.25
CA LEU A 135 4.00 10.31 -26.22
C LEU A 135 4.48 11.17 -25.04
N HIS A 136 5.32 10.59 -24.18
CA HIS A 136 5.87 11.27 -23.02
C HIS A 136 7.25 10.73 -22.64
N ILE A 137 7.97 11.49 -21.82
CA ILE A 137 9.21 11.08 -21.18
C ILE A 137 8.85 10.38 -19.86
N GLY A 138 9.40 9.18 -19.66
CA GLY A 138 9.23 8.42 -18.42
C GLY A 138 9.81 9.12 -17.19
N PRO A 139 9.51 8.64 -15.98
CA PRO A 139 10.04 9.23 -14.76
C PRO A 139 11.56 9.02 -14.62
N ASN A 140 12.18 9.73 -13.67
CA ASN A 140 13.59 9.54 -13.30
C ASN A 140 13.80 8.27 -12.44
N LEU A 141 13.27 7.14 -12.90
CA LEU A 141 13.45 5.80 -12.33
C LEU A 141 13.13 4.74 -13.38
N ASP A 142 13.65 3.55 -13.19
CA ASP A 142 13.38 2.42 -14.09
C ASP A 142 12.03 1.77 -13.75
N VAL A 143 11.34 1.27 -14.77
CA VAL A 143 10.04 0.58 -14.63
C VAL A 143 10.08 -0.74 -15.38
N LEU A 144 9.67 -1.83 -14.71
CA LEU A 144 9.31 -3.08 -15.38
C LEU A 144 7.81 -3.07 -15.69
N VAL A 145 7.45 -3.49 -16.89
CA VAL A 145 6.07 -3.66 -17.35
C VAL A 145 5.84 -5.11 -17.72
N LEU A 146 4.85 -5.76 -17.13
CA LEU A 146 4.42 -7.10 -17.49
C LEU A 146 3.00 -7.05 -18.05
N VAL A 147 2.81 -7.44 -19.31
CA VAL A 147 1.48 -7.52 -19.92
C VAL A 147 0.75 -8.74 -19.37
N LEU A 148 -0.38 -8.51 -18.70
CA LEU A 148 -1.16 -9.56 -18.07
C LEU A 148 -2.28 -10.08 -18.99
N GLN A 149 -2.85 -9.20 -19.82
CA GLN A 149 -3.93 -9.53 -20.75
C GLN A 149 -3.99 -8.54 -21.91
N GLY A 150 -4.45 -9.00 -23.07
CA GLY A 150 -4.60 -8.18 -24.27
C GLY A 150 -3.30 -7.99 -25.03
N SER A 151 -3.29 -7.00 -25.90
CA SER A 151 -2.16 -6.69 -26.77
C SER A 151 -2.08 -5.20 -27.07
N GLY A 152 -0.95 -4.74 -27.60
CA GLY A 152 -0.77 -3.34 -27.95
C GLY A 152 0.63 -3.07 -28.47
N GLN A 153 1.00 -1.80 -28.51
CA GLN A 153 2.29 -1.33 -29.00
C GLN A 153 2.91 -0.37 -28.00
N LEU A 154 4.21 -0.53 -27.80
CA LEU A 154 5.06 0.47 -27.15
C LEU A 154 5.91 1.12 -28.23
N GLN A 155 5.62 2.39 -28.55
CA GLN A 155 6.45 3.18 -29.46
C GLN A 155 7.58 3.82 -28.67
N THR A 156 8.81 3.66 -29.18
CA THR A 156 10.03 4.28 -28.67
C THR A 156 10.47 5.40 -29.62
N GLU A 157 11.63 6.02 -29.35
CA GLU A 157 12.21 7.03 -30.26
C GLU A 157 12.55 6.48 -31.65
N LEU A 158 12.86 5.19 -31.76
CA LEU A 158 13.42 4.59 -32.98
C LEU A 158 12.56 3.46 -33.57
N ASN A 159 11.77 2.79 -32.75
CA ASN A 159 11.05 1.58 -33.17
C ASN A 159 9.76 1.37 -32.38
N VAL A 160 9.00 0.37 -32.80
CA VAL A 160 7.82 -0.11 -32.10
C VAL A 160 8.13 -1.49 -31.53
N ILE A 161 7.76 -1.69 -30.27
CA ILE A 161 7.81 -2.99 -29.59
C ILE A 161 6.36 -3.48 -29.50
N GLU A 162 6.09 -4.63 -30.13
CA GLU A 162 4.80 -5.30 -30.03
C GLU A 162 4.63 -5.91 -28.64
N LEU A 163 3.48 -5.64 -28.00
CA LEU A 163 3.13 -6.11 -26.69
C LEU A 163 2.05 -7.18 -26.80
N GLN A 164 2.31 -8.32 -26.18
CA GLN A 164 1.40 -9.46 -26.08
C GLN A 164 1.40 -9.94 -24.64
N GLN A 165 0.36 -10.68 -24.23
CA GLN A 165 0.31 -11.30 -22.92
C GLN A 165 1.60 -12.08 -22.60
N GLY A 166 2.17 -11.83 -21.41
CA GLY A 166 3.43 -12.40 -20.96
C GLY A 166 4.68 -11.60 -21.33
N ALA A 167 4.56 -10.55 -22.16
CA ALA A 167 5.69 -9.67 -22.46
C ALA A 167 6.15 -8.93 -21.19
N LEU A 168 7.44 -9.06 -20.86
CA LEU A 168 8.12 -8.33 -19.80
C LEU A 168 9.08 -7.31 -20.41
N VAL A 169 8.80 -6.03 -20.19
CA VAL A 169 9.53 -4.92 -20.79
C VAL A 169 10.21 -4.09 -19.72
N TRP A 170 11.49 -3.78 -19.90
CA TRP A 170 12.19 -2.80 -19.08
C TRP A 170 12.15 -1.43 -19.75
N LEU A 171 11.73 -0.43 -18.99
CA LEU A 171 11.70 0.97 -19.39
C LEU A 171 12.75 1.70 -18.55
N PRO A 172 13.89 2.05 -19.16
CA PRO A 172 14.90 2.86 -18.48
C PRO A 172 14.32 4.22 -18.07
N ARG A 173 14.86 4.79 -16.98
CA ARG A 173 14.55 6.15 -16.57
C ARG A 173 14.63 7.14 -17.72
N ASN A 174 13.66 8.04 -17.78
CA ASN A 174 13.54 9.10 -18.81
C ASN A 174 13.44 8.59 -20.25
N ALA A 175 13.16 7.29 -20.50
CA ALA A 175 12.90 6.81 -21.85
C ALA A 175 11.61 7.44 -22.40
N GLN A 176 11.66 7.95 -23.64
CA GLN A 176 10.49 8.41 -24.36
C GLN A 176 9.64 7.22 -24.82
N ARG A 177 8.34 7.31 -24.59
CA ARG A 177 7.41 6.20 -24.81
C ARG A 177 5.99 6.66 -25.12
N ARG A 178 5.28 5.87 -25.93
CA ARG A 178 3.82 5.94 -26.13
C ARG A 178 3.26 4.53 -26.08
N PHE A 179 2.19 4.32 -25.34
CA PHE A 179 1.46 3.05 -25.32
C PHE A 179 0.21 3.20 -26.15
N ILE A 180 -0.07 2.21 -26.99
CA ILE A 180 -1.30 2.13 -27.78
C ILE A 180 -1.88 0.75 -27.53
N ALA A 181 -3.13 0.69 -27.09
CA ALA A 181 -3.83 -0.56 -26.88
C ALA A 181 -4.27 -1.16 -28.22
N GLY A 182 -4.30 -2.49 -28.30
CA GLY A 182 -4.93 -3.20 -29.40
C GLY A 182 -6.45 -3.20 -29.30
N PRO A 183 -7.15 -3.92 -30.20
CA PRO A 183 -8.61 -3.90 -30.31
C PRO A 183 -9.34 -4.52 -29.10
N GLU A 184 -8.65 -5.34 -28.30
CA GLU A 184 -9.20 -5.93 -27.07
C GLU A 184 -8.73 -5.18 -25.80
N GLY A 185 -8.06 -4.04 -25.99
CA GLY A 185 -7.37 -3.34 -24.91
C GLY A 185 -6.06 -4.01 -24.48
N ILE A 186 -5.40 -3.43 -23.48
CA ILE A 186 -4.25 -4.01 -22.81
C ILE A 186 -4.33 -3.76 -21.30
N ARG A 187 -4.00 -4.78 -20.50
CA ARG A 187 -3.85 -4.65 -19.06
C ARG A 187 -2.45 -5.10 -18.66
N TYR A 188 -1.72 -4.24 -17.96
CA TYR A 188 -0.32 -4.52 -17.62
C TYR A 188 0.01 -4.08 -16.20
N LEU A 189 0.85 -4.87 -15.54
CA LEU A 189 1.46 -4.57 -14.26
C LEU A 189 2.68 -3.69 -14.47
N THR A 190 2.85 -2.69 -13.62
CA THR A 190 4.08 -1.90 -13.51
C THR A 190 4.77 -2.22 -12.19
N ILE A 191 6.10 -2.30 -12.18
CA ILE A 191 6.90 -2.47 -10.95
C ILE A 191 8.06 -1.50 -11.03
N HIS A 192 8.25 -0.71 -9.97
CA HIS A 192 9.39 0.20 -9.86
C HIS A 192 9.73 0.47 -8.40
N HIS A 193 10.90 1.08 -8.17
CA HIS A 193 11.20 1.64 -6.86
C HIS A 193 10.24 2.79 -6.55
N ARG A 194 9.71 2.84 -5.33
CA ARG A 194 8.90 3.97 -4.89
C ARG A 194 9.75 5.23 -4.91
N LYS A 195 9.19 6.33 -5.43
CA LYS A 195 9.84 7.64 -5.34
C LYS A 195 10.05 7.98 -3.85
N PRO A 196 11.25 8.38 -3.42
CA PRO A 196 11.43 8.93 -2.09
C PRO A 196 10.47 10.09 -1.92
N THR A 197 9.52 9.99 -1.00
CA THR A 197 8.80 11.17 -0.53
C THR A 197 9.84 12.06 0.12
N LEU A 198 10.00 13.29 -0.37
CA LEU A 198 10.78 14.30 0.32
C LEU A 198 10.21 14.43 1.73
N ASN A 199 10.90 13.91 2.73
CA ASN A 199 10.64 14.24 4.13
C ASN A 199 10.96 15.74 4.27
N ILE A 200 9.96 16.59 4.08
CA ILE A 200 10.05 18.01 4.43
C ILE A 200 10.12 18.05 5.94
N THR A 201 11.34 17.94 6.47
CA THR A 201 11.61 18.27 7.86
C THR A 201 11.33 19.76 7.98
N ALA A 202 10.36 20.14 8.82
CA ALA A 202 10.02 21.53 9.06
C ALA A 202 11.31 22.30 9.40
N ALA A 203 11.51 23.45 8.73
CA ALA A 203 12.65 24.31 8.97
C ALA A 203 12.68 24.74 10.46
N PRO A 204 13.87 24.88 11.08
CA PRO A 204 13.95 25.32 12.47
C PRO A 204 13.36 26.73 12.59
N GLU A 205 12.57 26.96 13.65
CA GLU A 205 12.00 28.27 13.95
C GLU A 205 13.10 29.31 14.04
N ARG A 206 12.95 30.37 13.25
CA ARG A 206 13.84 31.53 13.30
C ARG A 206 13.43 32.34 14.52
N ASN A 207 14.22 32.23 15.60
CA ASN A 207 14.11 33.12 16.74
C ASN A 207 14.50 34.53 16.29
N ASP A 208 13.51 35.42 16.22
CA ASP A 208 13.71 36.87 16.16
C ASP A 208 13.66 37.45 17.59
#